data_AF-A0A660VB34-F1
#
_entry.id   AF-A0A660VB34-F1
#
_cell.length_a   1.000
_cell.length_b   1.000
_cell.length_c   1.000
_cell.angle_alpha   90.00
_cell.angle_beta   90.00
_cell.angle_gamma   90.00
#
_symmetry.space_group_name_H-M   'P 1'
#
loop_
_entity.id
_entity.type
_entity.pdbx_description
1 polymer ?
#
loop_
_entity_poly.entity_id
_entity_poly.type
_entity_poly.pdbx_seq_one_letter_code
_entity_poly.pdbx_strand_id
1 'polypeptide(L)'
;MKCFHPLLACSLLLIPFAVSQESDRTADTATDWPQFRGPGACGIREGAALPIEFETPTWRTEVKGLSHASPVTAGGRVFVATAIPKGGDAELKVGLYGAGDSADDLVETEFRLIAIDEAKGDVLWDVLAVKAVPPFGRHTKATQA
;
A
#
# COMPACT_ATOMS: atom_id res chain seq x y z
N MET A 1 9.12 -72.55 -10.06
CA MET A 1 10.26 -71.63 -10.28
C MET A 1 10.01 -70.39 -9.43
N LYS A 2 10.91 -70.10 -8.49
CA LYS A 2 10.73 -69.09 -7.44
C LYS A 2 11.23 -67.74 -7.96
N CYS A 3 10.37 -66.74 -8.09
CA CYS A 3 10.76 -65.35 -8.38
C CYS A 3 10.71 -64.52 -7.09
N PHE A 4 11.90 -64.17 -6.60
CA PHE A 4 12.15 -63.28 -5.48
C PHE A 4 11.98 -61.84 -5.96
N HIS A 5 11.08 -61.05 -5.36
CA HIS A 5 10.99 -59.60 -5.58
C HIS A 5 11.61 -58.89 -4.37
N PRO A 6 12.54 -57.94 -4.54
CA PRO A 6 13.05 -57.15 -3.43
C PRO A 6 12.05 -56.02 -3.13
N LEU A 7 11.60 -55.97 -1.87
CA LEU A 7 10.89 -54.84 -1.30
C LEU A 7 11.87 -53.65 -1.18
N LEU A 8 11.74 -52.67 -2.07
CA LEU A 8 12.37 -51.36 -1.90
C LEU A 8 11.41 -50.49 -1.06
N ALA A 9 11.67 -50.43 0.25
CA ALA A 9 10.94 -49.57 1.16
C ALA A 9 11.31 -48.10 0.88
N CYS A 10 10.45 -47.38 0.19
CA CYS A 10 10.54 -45.94 -0.01
C CYS A 10 10.01 -45.26 1.27
N SER A 11 10.90 -45.01 2.23
CA SER A 11 10.57 -44.26 3.45
C SER A 11 10.30 -42.80 3.08
N LEU A 12 9.04 -42.47 2.86
CA LEU A 12 8.53 -41.10 2.79
C LEU A 12 8.76 -40.41 4.13
N LEU A 13 9.81 -39.60 4.23
CA LEU A 13 9.97 -38.60 5.27
C LEU A 13 8.89 -37.54 5.08
N LEU A 14 7.82 -37.63 5.87
CA LEU A 14 6.83 -36.57 6.05
C LEU A 14 7.53 -35.38 6.73
N ILE A 15 8.02 -34.43 5.93
CA ILE A 15 8.41 -33.13 6.44
C ILE A 15 7.10 -32.41 6.84
N PRO A 16 6.89 -32.06 8.12
CA PRO A 16 5.73 -31.27 8.48
C PRO A 16 5.86 -29.92 7.78
N PHE A 17 4.94 -29.64 6.86
CA PHE A 17 4.77 -28.32 6.28
C PHE A 17 4.38 -27.40 7.45
N ALA A 18 5.34 -26.66 7.99
CA ALA A 18 5.07 -25.65 8.98
C ALA A 18 4.23 -24.57 8.28
N VAL A 19 2.92 -24.63 8.47
CA VAL A 19 2.03 -23.50 8.20
C VAL A 19 2.53 -22.37 9.09
N SER A 20 3.11 -21.34 8.47
CA SER A 20 3.33 -20.06 9.13
C SER A 20 1.94 -19.54 9.50
N GLN A 21 1.63 -19.52 10.80
CA GLN A 21 0.45 -18.84 11.29
C GLN A 21 0.68 -17.35 11.11
N GLU A 22 0.11 -16.79 10.04
CA GLU A 22 -0.08 -15.36 9.93
C GLU A 22 -1.15 -15.01 10.95
N SER A 23 -0.75 -14.35 12.05
CA SER A 23 -1.68 -13.92 13.08
C SER A 23 -2.64 -12.91 12.44
N ASP A 24 -3.87 -13.35 12.18
CA ASP A 24 -4.96 -12.48 11.80
C ASP A 24 -5.20 -11.52 12.97
N ARG A 25 -4.58 -10.33 12.88
CA ARG A 25 -4.76 -9.27 13.88
C ARG A 25 -6.22 -8.88 13.82
N THR A 26 -6.99 -9.26 14.84
CA THR A 26 -8.36 -8.79 15.05
C THR A 26 -8.38 -7.27 14.92
N ALA A 27 -9.22 -6.76 14.03
CA ALA A 27 -9.37 -5.32 13.79
C ALA A 27 -9.75 -4.62 15.10
N ASP A 28 -8.80 -3.90 15.71
CA ASP A 28 -9.09 -2.96 16.76
C ASP A 28 -9.56 -1.65 16.12
N THR A 29 -10.87 -1.54 15.92
CA THR A 29 -11.49 -0.38 15.27
C THR A 29 -11.19 0.94 15.98
N ALA A 30 -10.75 0.91 17.25
CA ALA A 30 -10.34 2.11 17.98
C ALA A 30 -9.01 2.70 17.46
N THR A 31 -8.22 1.90 16.74
CA THR A 31 -6.94 2.33 16.15
C THR A 31 -7.03 2.67 14.66
N ASP A 32 -8.10 2.22 13.99
CA ASP A 32 -8.26 2.38 12.55
C ASP A 32 -8.54 3.84 12.14
N TRP A 33 -8.01 4.22 10.97
CA TRP A 33 -8.27 5.50 10.29
C TRP A 33 -8.84 5.21 8.89
N PRO A 34 -10.12 4.82 8.78
CA PRO A 34 -10.64 4.12 7.60
C PRO A 34 -10.97 5.01 6.41
N GLN A 35 -10.90 6.34 6.54
CA GLN A 35 -11.29 7.28 5.48
C GLN A 35 -10.52 8.61 5.57
N PHE A 36 -10.74 9.49 4.59
CA PHE A 36 -10.21 10.85 4.63
C PHE A 36 -10.67 11.56 5.91
N ARG A 37 -9.70 12.08 6.68
CA ARG A 37 -9.92 12.67 8.01
C ARG A 37 -10.49 11.69 9.06
N GLY A 38 -10.31 10.39 8.87
CA GLY A 38 -10.51 9.39 9.92
C GLY A 38 -11.97 9.15 10.29
N PRO A 39 -12.23 8.53 11.46
CA PRO A 39 -13.59 8.25 11.93
C PRO A 39 -14.45 9.51 11.94
N GLY A 40 -15.65 9.46 11.35
CA GLY A 40 -16.55 10.62 11.26
C GLY A 40 -16.06 11.80 10.42
N ALA A 41 -14.94 11.66 9.69
CA ALA A 41 -14.34 12.68 8.82
C ALA A 41 -13.97 14.01 9.54
N CYS A 42 -13.75 13.95 10.85
CA CYS A 42 -13.48 15.13 11.68
C CYS A 42 -11.98 15.44 11.85
N GLY A 43 -11.10 14.48 11.52
CA GLY A 43 -9.65 14.61 11.68
C GLY A 43 -9.18 14.45 13.13
N ILE A 44 -9.98 13.81 13.99
CA ILE A 44 -9.71 13.67 15.42
C ILE A 44 -9.55 12.18 15.76
N ARG A 45 -8.51 11.87 16.54
CA ARG A 45 -8.34 10.58 17.21
C ARG A 45 -8.49 10.78 18.71
N GLU A 46 -9.58 10.29 19.29
CA GLU A 46 -9.83 10.41 20.72
C GLU A 46 -8.93 9.49 21.54
N GLY A 47 -8.49 9.95 22.71
CA GLY A 47 -7.76 9.12 23.69
C GLY A 47 -6.36 8.64 23.26
N ALA A 48 -5.83 9.09 22.12
CA ALA A 48 -4.51 8.70 21.67
C ALA A 48 -3.41 9.36 22.53
N ALA A 49 -2.56 8.53 23.15
CA ALA A 49 -1.34 8.98 23.81
C ALA A 49 -0.26 9.29 22.76
N LEU A 50 -0.43 10.41 22.05
CA LEU A 50 0.53 10.88 21.04
C LEU A 50 1.74 11.53 21.72
N PRO A 51 2.94 11.34 21.18
CA PRO A 51 4.13 11.95 21.74
C PRO A 51 4.12 13.47 21.50
N ILE A 52 4.62 14.23 22.49
CA ILE A 52 4.80 15.68 22.37
C ILE A 52 6.09 16.06 21.64
N GLU A 53 7.05 15.13 21.60
CA GLU A 53 8.31 15.26 20.87
C GLU A 53 8.37 14.14 19.80
N PHE A 54 8.76 14.48 18.57
CA PHE A 54 8.84 13.50 17.49
C PHE A 54 10.24 12.91 17.36
N GLU A 55 10.32 11.58 17.38
CA GLU A 55 11.56 10.85 17.10
C GLU A 55 11.68 10.49 15.60
N THR A 56 12.74 9.76 15.25
CA THR A 56 12.91 9.22 13.90
C THR A 56 11.77 8.28 13.53
N PRO A 57 11.29 8.30 12.27
CA PRO A 57 10.25 7.37 11.82
C PRO A 57 10.66 5.91 12.03
N THR A 58 9.73 5.07 12.50
CA THR A 58 9.95 3.63 12.72
C THR A 58 10.27 2.89 11.42
N TRP A 59 9.66 3.31 10.32
CA TRP A 59 9.91 2.77 8.99
C TRP A 59 9.68 3.82 7.90
N ARG A 60 10.18 3.54 6.70
CA ARG A 60 9.89 4.26 5.47
C ARG A 60 9.72 3.26 4.33
N THR A 61 8.68 3.45 3.54
CA THR A 61 8.37 2.62 2.38
C THR A 61 8.31 3.51 1.15
N GLU A 62 9.04 3.14 0.10
CA GLU A 62 8.98 3.85 -1.18
C GLU A 62 7.65 3.55 -1.88
N VAL A 63 6.94 4.59 -2.28
CA VAL A 63 5.72 4.50 -3.10
C VAL A 63 6.00 5.18 -4.43
N LYS A 64 5.98 4.39 -5.52
CA LYS A 64 6.22 4.90 -6.87
C LYS A 64 5.04 5.73 -7.37
N GLY A 65 5.33 6.70 -8.24
CA GLY A 65 4.34 7.57 -8.85
C GLY A 65 3.85 8.70 -7.92
N LEU A 66 2.63 9.15 -8.15
CA LEU A 66 1.98 10.23 -7.40
C LEU A 66 0.93 9.67 -6.44
N SER A 67 1.22 9.73 -5.15
CA SER A 67 0.33 9.30 -4.07
C SER A 67 -0.29 10.51 -3.35
N HIS A 68 -1.19 11.23 -4.03
CA HIS A 68 -1.87 12.40 -3.45
C HIS A 68 -3.01 12.05 -2.49
N ALA A 69 -3.53 10.82 -2.55
CA ALA A 69 -4.57 10.38 -1.63
C ALA A 69 -4.04 10.31 -0.20
N SER A 70 -4.86 10.70 0.79
CA SER A 70 -4.53 10.43 2.18
C SER A 70 -4.51 8.92 2.42
N PRO A 71 -3.48 8.39 3.10
CA PRO A 71 -3.48 6.99 3.48
C PRO A 71 -4.61 6.71 4.47
N VAL A 72 -5.09 5.47 4.46
CA VAL A 72 -6.06 4.97 5.46
C VAL A 72 -5.47 3.77 6.17
N THR A 73 -5.80 3.59 7.44
CA THR A 73 -5.35 2.42 8.22
C THR A 73 -6.55 1.59 8.64
N ALA A 74 -6.45 0.27 8.47
CA ALA A 74 -7.45 -0.66 8.97
C ALA A 74 -6.84 -2.05 9.19
N GLY A 75 -7.12 -2.66 10.34
CA GLY A 75 -6.72 -4.05 10.61
C GLY A 75 -5.20 -4.28 10.58
N GLY A 76 -4.43 -3.33 11.10
CA GLY A 76 -2.97 -3.43 11.15
C GLY A 76 -2.25 -3.18 9.82
N ARG A 77 -2.93 -2.57 8.85
CA ARG A 77 -2.43 -2.28 7.52
C ARG A 77 -2.62 -0.81 7.16
N VAL A 78 -1.68 -0.26 6.40
CA VAL A 78 -1.79 1.06 5.77
C VAL A 78 -2.11 0.86 4.29
N PHE A 79 -3.16 1.49 3.80
CA PHE A 79 -3.56 1.44 2.39
C PHE A 79 -3.26 2.77 1.71
N VAL A 80 -2.65 2.68 0.53
CA VAL A 80 -2.19 3.81 -0.26
C VAL A 80 -2.69 3.66 -1.69
N ALA A 81 -3.16 4.76 -2.27
CA ALA A 81 -3.49 4.84 -3.70
C ALA A 81 -2.45 5.70 -4.42
N THR A 82 -1.91 5.18 -5.53
CA THR A 82 -0.89 5.88 -6.32
C THR A 82 -1.19 5.82 -7.83
N ALA A 83 -0.72 6.83 -8.55
CA ALA A 83 -0.79 6.93 -10.01
C ALA A 83 0.63 6.93 -10.60
N ILE A 84 0.95 5.94 -11.43
CA ILE A 84 2.26 5.80 -12.08
C ILE A 84 2.10 6.05 -13.58
N PRO A 85 2.52 7.20 -14.11
CA PRO A 85 2.43 7.47 -15.54
C PRO A 85 3.43 6.61 -16.32
N LYS A 86 3.08 6.30 -17.58
CA LYS A 86 4.00 5.68 -18.53
C LYS A 86 5.23 6.56 -18.71
N GLY A 87 6.40 6.02 -18.40
CA GLY A 87 7.65 6.78 -18.29
C GLY A 87 8.23 6.82 -16.87
N GLY A 88 7.46 6.38 -15.88
CA GLY A 88 7.94 6.07 -14.52
C GLY A 88 7.74 7.20 -13.52
N ASP A 89 8.27 8.38 -13.80
CA ASP A 89 8.26 9.50 -12.85
C ASP A 89 7.34 10.63 -13.34
N ALA A 90 6.40 11.01 -12.49
CA ALA A 90 5.62 12.23 -12.65
C ALA A 90 6.21 13.31 -11.75
N GLU A 91 6.54 14.46 -12.33
CA GLU A 91 7.07 15.59 -11.56
C GLU A 91 5.96 16.24 -10.71
N LEU A 92 6.23 16.38 -9.40
CA LEU A 92 5.43 17.20 -8.50
C LEU A 92 6.08 18.58 -8.38
N LYS A 93 5.47 19.61 -8.98
CA LYS A 93 5.98 20.98 -8.89
C LYS A 93 5.40 21.68 -7.67
N VAL A 94 6.22 21.90 -6.63
CA VAL A 94 5.84 22.65 -5.42
C VAL A 94 6.24 24.14 -5.53
N GLY A 95 5.48 25.05 -4.89
CA GLY A 95 5.81 26.49 -4.84
C GLY A 95 4.77 27.44 -5.45
N LEU A 96 5.01 28.76 -5.37
CA LEU A 96 4.13 29.84 -5.83
C LEU A 96 4.37 30.23 -7.30
N TYR A 97 4.34 29.26 -8.21
CA TYR A 97 4.51 29.49 -9.65
C TYR A 97 3.43 28.75 -10.45
N GLY A 98 3.11 29.22 -11.66
CA GLY A 98 2.12 28.63 -12.58
C GLY A 98 0.71 29.23 -12.43
N ALA A 99 0.04 29.48 -13.56
CA ALA A 99 -1.27 30.13 -13.61
C ALA A 99 -2.43 29.11 -13.54
N GLY A 100 -2.28 28.05 -12.75
CA GLY A 100 -3.24 26.95 -12.69
C GLY A 100 -3.12 25.95 -13.86
N ASP A 101 -1.94 25.88 -14.49
CA ASP A 101 -1.72 25.04 -15.66
C ASP A 101 -1.92 23.54 -15.35
N SER A 102 -2.42 22.82 -16.34
CA SER A 102 -2.44 21.35 -16.32
C SER A 102 -1.02 20.80 -16.50
N ALA A 103 -0.73 19.70 -15.83
CA ALA A 103 0.49 18.95 -16.10
C ALA A 103 0.42 18.35 -17.52
N ASP A 104 1.55 18.40 -18.23
CA ASP A 104 1.70 17.78 -19.56
C ASP A 104 2.06 16.30 -19.40
N ASP A 105 1.18 15.56 -18.72
CA ASP A 105 1.35 14.14 -18.41
C ASP A 105 0.06 13.33 -18.63
N LEU A 106 -0.72 13.74 -19.64
CA LEU A 106 -1.85 12.99 -20.18
C LEU A 106 -1.39 11.76 -20.96
N VAL A 107 -0.78 10.83 -20.25
CA VAL A 107 -0.28 9.56 -20.77
C VAL A 107 -0.99 8.39 -20.10
N GLU A 108 -0.84 7.20 -20.69
CA GLU A 108 -1.31 5.98 -20.06
C GLU A 108 -0.74 5.88 -18.64
N THR A 109 -1.61 5.68 -17.66
CA THR A 109 -1.27 5.73 -16.24
C THR A 109 -1.81 4.49 -15.54
N GLU A 110 -0.97 3.88 -14.70
CA GLU A 110 -1.37 2.82 -13.78
C GLU A 110 -1.88 3.43 -12.48
N PHE A 111 -3.15 3.18 -12.16
CA PHE A 111 -3.72 3.49 -10.87
C PHE A 111 -3.67 2.23 -10.01
N ARG A 112 -2.93 2.32 -8.91
CA ARG A 112 -2.59 1.16 -8.08
C ARG A 112 -3.04 1.38 -6.64
N LEU A 113 -3.40 0.27 -5.99
CA LEU A 113 -3.68 0.19 -4.56
C LEU A 113 -2.58 -0.65 -3.93
N ILE A 114 -2.00 -0.14 -2.84
CA ILE A 114 -0.91 -0.79 -2.12
C ILE A 114 -1.37 -0.99 -0.67
N ALA A 115 -1.15 -2.17 -0.11
CA ALA A 115 -1.22 -2.38 1.33
C ALA A 115 0.18 -2.60 1.90
N ILE A 116 0.42 -1.96 3.04
CA ILE A 116 1.68 -1.97 3.77
C ILE A 116 1.38 -2.49 5.19
N ASP A 117 2.24 -3.33 5.73
CA ASP A 117 2.17 -3.73 7.14
C ASP A 117 2.44 -2.52 8.02
N GLU A 118 1.49 -2.15 8.88
CA GLU A 118 1.58 -0.94 9.69
C GLU A 118 2.74 -0.97 10.70
N ALA A 119 3.12 -2.15 11.19
CA ALA A 119 4.17 -2.28 12.18
C ALA A 119 5.57 -2.28 11.55
N LYS A 120 5.71 -2.88 10.36
CA LYS A 120 7.02 -3.11 9.72
C LYS A 120 7.32 -2.17 8.57
N GLY A 121 6.31 -1.65 7.89
CA GLY A 121 6.47 -0.90 6.63
C GLY A 121 6.69 -1.79 5.40
N ASP A 122 6.52 -3.12 5.52
CA ASP A 122 6.67 -4.04 4.40
C ASP A 122 5.46 -3.95 3.46
N VAL A 123 5.68 -3.92 2.15
CA VAL A 123 4.59 -4.00 1.17
C VAL A 123 4.01 -5.41 1.20
N LEU A 124 2.75 -5.53 1.60
CA LEU A 124 2.00 -6.79 1.64
C LEU A 124 1.47 -7.17 0.26
N TRP A 125 0.93 -6.19 -0.46
CA TRP A 125 0.51 -6.36 -1.84
C TRP A 125 0.45 -5.02 -2.57
N ASP A 126 0.53 -5.11 -3.89
CA ASP A 126 0.44 -3.99 -4.82
C ASP A 126 -0.40 -4.43 -6.03
N VAL A 127 -1.60 -3.87 -6.15
CA VAL A 127 -2.62 -4.27 -7.12
C VAL A 127 -2.86 -3.15 -8.12
N LEU A 128 -2.81 -3.49 -9.42
CA LEU A 128 -3.28 -2.63 -10.48
C LEU A 128 -4.81 -2.57 -10.45
N ALA A 129 -5.38 -1.43 -10.12
CA ALA A 129 -6.83 -1.22 -10.13
C ALA A 129 -7.31 -0.92 -11.55
N VAL A 130 -6.65 0.02 -12.24
CA VAL A 130 -6.95 0.38 -13.62
C VAL A 130 -5.71 0.92 -14.33
N LYS A 131 -5.61 0.64 -15.62
CA LYS A 131 -4.63 1.23 -16.53
C LYS A 131 -5.38 1.96 -17.64
N ALA A 132 -5.20 3.28 -17.72
CA ALA A 132 -5.89 4.11 -18.71
C ALA A 132 -5.18 5.45 -18.92
N VAL A 133 -5.46 6.11 -20.04
CA VAL A 133 -5.17 7.54 -20.19
C VAL A 133 -6.27 8.31 -19.47
N PRO A 134 -5.96 9.18 -18.49
CA PRO A 134 -6.96 10.00 -17.82
C PRO A 134 -7.71 10.89 -18.82
N PRO A 135 -9.01 11.14 -18.63
CA PRO A 135 -9.78 11.95 -19.58
C PRO A 135 -9.38 13.43 -19.59
N PHE A 136 -8.74 13.91 -18.53
CA PHE A 136 -8.31 15.31 -18.37
C PHE A 136 -6.96 15.36 -17.65
N GLY A 137 -6.19 16.41 -17.94
CA GLY A 137 -4.93 16.66 -17.25
C GLY A 137 -5.15 16.89 -15.75
N ARG A 138 -4.18 16.48 -14.94
CA ARG A 138 -4.16 16.84 -13.52
C ARG A 138 -3.62 18.26 -13.35
N HIS A 139 -3.85 18.84 -12.17
CA HIS A 139 -3.13 20.05 -11.79
C HIS A 139 -1.65 19.72 -11.55
N THR A 140 -0.74 20.64 -11.85
CA THR A 140 0.70 20.44 -11.64
C THR A 140 1.08 20.11 -10.18
N LYS A 141 0.21 20.47 -9.23
CA LYS A 141 0.43 20.34 -7.78
C LYS A 141 -0.54 19.40 -7.05
N ALA A 142 -1.56 18.87 -7.73
CA ALA A 142 -2.64 18.09 -7.11
C ALA A 142 -3.33 17.16 -8.13
N THR A 143 -4.17 16.25 -7.65
CA THR A 143 -4.87 15.27 -8.49
C THR A 143 -5.81 15.92 -9.51
N GLN A 144 -6.64 16.89 -9.10
CA GLN A 144 -7.39 17.87 -9.92
C GLN A 144 -7.84 19.03 -9.01
N ALA A 145 -8.06 20.23 -9.56
CA ALA A 145 -8.58 21.40 -8.83
C ALA A 145 -9.83 21.93 -9.52
#